data_AF-A0A371DUF2-F1
#
_entry.id   AF-A0A371DUF2-F1
#
_cell.length_a   1.000
_cell.length_b   1.000
_cell.length_c   1.000
_cell.angle_alpha   90.00
_cell.angle_beta   90.00
_cell.angle_gamma   90.00
#
_symmetry.space_group_name_H-M   'P 1'
#
loop_
_entity.id
_entity.type
_entity.pdbx_description
1 polymer ?
#
loop_
_entity_poly.entity_id
_entity_poly.type
_entity_poly.pdbx_seq_one_letter_code
_entity_poly.pdbx_strand_id
1 'polypeptide(L)'
;MSSVTNGNVQPSMIYDSLPYYDNELEQYPILKQKVEKELAREGKPPQSLHPGVPPEPTLFANNPMLQAELERVQNHRLLPPLDTTRYQLPAPTTPESEEEWRKALDNARAQLEHQKTRHLNLALLQQYGSNAWRIHNYLNEAAAKHIEHTLEELKNLTTEVNRDRKNYQTRLGTQLTSLETRWTELISSILQIEMANVALEVEIDRLNKREVELAAAL
;
A
#
# COMPACT_ATOMS: atom_id res chain seq x y z
N MET A 1 -27.05 -7.11 20.59
CA MET A 1 -26.14 -7.67 21.61
C MET A 1 -24.78 -7.06 21.40
N SER A 2 -24.45 -6.10 22.25
CA SER A 2 -23.31 -5.20 22.12
C SER A 2 -22.09 -5.87 22.74
N SER A 3 -21.22 -6.47 21.92
CA SER A 3 -19.89 -6.88 22.39
C SER A 3 -19.01 -5.64 22.48
N VAL A 4 -19.12 -4.95 23.62
CA VAL A 4 -18.14 -3.98 24.09
C VAL A 4 -16.88 -4.76 24.43
N THR A 5 -15.99 -4.93 23.45
CA THR A 5 -14.62 -5.32 23.74
C THR A 5 -13.97 -4.11 24.39
N ASN A 6 -13.66 -4.26 25.68
CA ASN A 6 -12.84 -3.36 26.47
C ASN A 6 -11.42 -3.32 25.86
N GLY A 7 -11.29 -2.63 24.73
CA GLY A 7 -10.03 -2.38 24.06
C GLY A 7 -9.33 -1.30 24.87
N ASN A 8 -8.20 -1.67 25.47
CA ASN A 8 -7.24 -0.75 26.06
C ASN A 8 -6.96 0.37 25.05
N VAL A 9 -7.62 1.52 25.19
CA VAL A 9 -7.39 2.71 24.34
C VAL A 9 -6.04 3.24 24.77
N GLN A 10 -4.99 2.64 24.22
CA GLN A 10 -3.66 3.23 24.27
C GLN A 10 -3.81 4.66 23.72
N PRO A 11 -3.31 5.69 24.43
CA PRO A 11 -3.31 7.03 23.87
C PRO A 11 -2.64 6.95 22.51
N SER A 12 -3.25 7.56 21.50
CA SER A 12 -2.66 7.62 20.17
C SER A 12 -1.25 8.20 20.31
N MET A 13 -0.24 7.35 20.23
CA MET A 13 1.14 7.76 20.34
C MET A 13 1.42 8.61 19.09
N ILE A 14 1.48 9.93 19.27
CA ILE A 14 1.75 10.87 18.17
C ILE A 14 3.24 10.79 17.92
N TYR A 15 3.61 10.13 16.83
CA TYR A 15 4.98 10.17 16.31
C TYR A 15 5.12 11.46 15.51
N ASP A 16 5.76 12.46 16.10
CA ASP A 16 6.05 13.71 15.42
C ASP A 16 7.33 13.55 14.59
N SER A 17 7.17 13.67 13.28
CA SER A 17 8.27 13.70 12.32
C SER A 17 7.87 14.65 11.19
N LEU A 18 8.83 15.42 10.67
CA LEU A 18 8.60 16.46 9.67
C LEU A 18 9.27 16.10 8.34
N PRO A 19 8.76 15.12 7.55
CA PRO A 19 9.38 14.67 6.30
C PRO A 19 9.77 15.75 5.27
N TYR A 20 9.04 16.87 5.20
CA TYR A 20 9.36 17.96 4.27
C TYR A 20 10.44 18.93 4.77
N TYR A 21 10.87 18.78 6.02
CA TYR A 21 11.87 19.64 6.67
C TYR A 21 13.09 18.84 7.14
N ASP A 22 12.87 17.65 7.71
CA ASP A 22 13.90 16.76 8.23
C ASP A 22 14.67 16.09 7.08
N ASN A 23 15.96 16.42 6.95
CA ASN A 23 16.88 15.80 5.99
C ASN A 23 17.82 14.77 6.65
N GLU A 24 17.52 14.34 7.87
CA GLU A 24 18.43 13.53 8.70
C GLU A 24 18.74 12.16 8.08
N LEU A 25 17.78 11.54 7.39
CA LEU A 25 17.98 10.26 6.71
C LEU A 25 18.95 10.38 5.53
N GLU A 26 18.96 11.52 4.84
CA GLU A 26 19.89 11.80 3.75
C GLU A 26 21.28 12.19 4.28
N GLN A 27 21.33 12.96 5.37
CA GLN A 27 22.57 13.43 5.99
C GLN A 27 23.30 12.33 6.78
N TYR A 28 22.54 11.44 7.45
CA TYR A 28 23.08 10.44 8.37
C TYR A 28 22.63 9.02 8.00
N PRO A 29 23.30 8.37 7.02
CA PRO A 29 23.00 6.98 6.65
C PRO A 29 23.23 5.99 7.81
N ILE A 30 23.94 6.40 8.87
CA ILE A 30 24.15 5.65 10.10
C ILE A 30 22.81 5.34 10.82
N LEU A 31 21.80 6.20 10.67
CA LEU A 31 20.48 5.99 11.27
C LEU A 31 19.84 4.69 10.77
N LYS A 32 19.92 4.43 9.46
CA LYS A 32 19.43 3.18 8.87
C LYS A 32 20.15 1.96 9.44
N GLN A 33 21.47 2.02 9.57
CA GLN A 33 22.27 0.93 10.16
C GLN A 33 21.91 0.69 11.63
N LYS A 34 21.59 1.75 12.38
CA LYS A 34 21.16 1.62 13.78
C LYS A 34 19.83 0.88 13.87
N VAL A 35 18.86 1.22 13.01
CA VAL A 35 17.58 0.50 12.93
C VAL A 35 17.80 -0.97 12.57
N GLU A 36 18.66 -1.27 11.59
CA GLU A 36 18.98 -2.65 11.22
C GLU A 36 19.63 -3.44 12.37
N LYS A 37 20.49 -2.79 13.18
CA LYS A 37 21.09 -3.41 14.38
C LYS A 37 20.05 -3.71 15.46
N GLU A 38 19.12 -2.78 15.73
CA GLU A 38 18.04 -3.03 16.69
C GLU A 38 17.10 -4.14 16.19
N LEU A 39 16.78 -4.15 14.89
CA LEU A 39 15.98 -5.23 14.31
C LEU A 39 16.69 -6.59 14.39
N ALA A 40 18.02 -6.61 14.20
CA ALA A 40 18.81 -7.82 14.39
C ALA A 40 18.83 -8.29 15.85
N ARG A 41 18.70 -7.36 16.81
CA ARG A 41 18.64 -7.65 18.26
C ARG A 41 17.27 -8.19 18.69
N GLU A 42 16.19 -7.71 18.09
CA GLU A 42 14.81 -8.18 18.38
C GLU A 42 14.55 -9.63 17.94
N GLY A 43 15.48 -10.25 17.22
CA GLY A 43 15.37 -11.64 16.77
C GLY A 43 14.45 -11.77 15.54
N LYS A 44 14.41 -12.97 14.96
CA LYS A 44 13.54 -13.22 13.80
C LYS A 44 12.07 -13.01 14.22
N PRO A 45 11.26 -12.31 13.42
CA PRO A 45 9.84 -12.14 13.73
C PRO A 45 9.19 -13.52 13.90
N PRO A 46 8.22 -13.66 14.82
CA PRO A 46 7.51 -14.91 15.00
C PRO A 46 6.91 -15.35 13.66
N GLN A 47 7.08 -16.63 13.32
CA GLN A 47 6.59 -17.17 12.05
C GLN A 47 5.05 -17.27 12.00
N SER A 48 4.39 -17.09 13.15
CA SER A 48 2.93 -17.00 13.26
C SER A 48 2.43 -15.62 12.87
N LEU A 49 1.37 -15.60 12.05
CA LEU A 49 0.62 -14.39 11.73
C LEU A 49 0.15 -13.67 13.00
N HIS A 50 0.18 -12.34 12.97
CA HIS A 50 -0.28 -11.51 14.09
C HIS A 50 -1.78 -11.80 14.39
N PRO A 51 -2.23 -11.83 15.65
CA PRO A 51 -3.62 -12.17 16.01
C PRO A 51 -4.69 -11.27 15.38
N GLY A 52 -4.32 -10.06 14.96
CA GLY A 52 -5.20 -9.13 14.25
C GLY A 52 -5.29 -9.36 12.74
N VAL A 53 -4.50 -10.29 12.18
CA VAL A 53 -4.62 -10.68 10.77
C VAL A 53 -5.81 -11.64 10.67
N PRO A 54 -6.84 -11.31 9.87
CA PRO A 54 -7.96 -12.21 9.67
C PRO A 54 -7.45 -13.54 9.08
N PRO A 55 -8.10 -14.67 9.42
CA PRO A 55 -7.76 -15.96 8.84
C PRO A 55 -7.90 -15.91 7.32
N GLU A 56 -7.17 -16.78 6.62
CA GLU A 56 -7.22 -16.85 5.17
C GLU A 56 -8.67 -17.07 4.69
N PRO A 57 -9.15 -16.24 3.75
CA PRO A 57 -10.51 -16.37 3.26
C PRO A 57 -10.65 -17.66 2.46
N THR A 58 -11.70 -18.44 2.73
CA THR A 58 -12.07 -19.59 1.92
C THR A 58 -12.59 -19.10 0.56
N LEU A 59 -11.76 -19.20 -0.47
CA LEU A 59 -12.13 -18.81 -1.82
C LEU A 59 -13.25 -19.71 -2.35
N PHE A 60 -14.22 -19.11 -3.04
CA PHE A 60 -15.32 -19.82 -3.70
C PHE A 60 -16.21 -20.69 -2.81
N ALA A 61 -16.39 -20.35 -1.53
CA ALA A 61 -17.23 -21.11 -0.58
C ALA A 61 -18.66 -21.41 -1.10
N ASN A 62 -19.22 -20.53 -1.94
CA ASN A 62 -20.56 -20.69 -2.51
C ASN A 62 -20.59 -21.49 -3.83
N ASN A 63 -19.43 -21.78 -4.43
CA ASN A 63 -19.32 -22.35 -5.77
C ASN A 63 -18.42 -23.60 -5.75
N PRO A 64 -19.00 -24.80 -5.53
CA PRO A 64 -18.22 -26.03 -5.36
C PRO A 64 -17.42 -26.40 -6.62
N MET A 65 -17.90 -26.05 -7.82
CA MET A 65 -17.15 -26.26 -9.06
C MET A 65 -15.85 -25.45 -9.11
N LEU A 66 -15.89 -24.19 -8.69
CA LEU A 66 -14.71 -23.32 -8.68
C LEU A 66 -13.72 -23.74 -7.59
N GLN A 67 -14.22 -24.21 -6.46
CA GLN A 67 -13.38 -24.79 -5.41
C GLN A 67 -12.65 -26.05 -5.90
N ALA A 68 -13.35 -26.96 -6.58
CA ALA A 68 -12.74 -28.15 -7.17
C ALA A 68 -11.68 -27.81 -8.25
N GLU A 69 -11.92 -26.78 -9.06
CA GLU A 69 -10.94 -26.29 -10.04
C GLU A 69 -9.71 -25.67 -9.36
N LEU A 70 -9.90 -24.92 -8.27
CA LEU A 70 -8.80 -24.38 -7.48
C LEU A 70 -7.96 -25.50 -6.86
N GLU A 71 -8.59 -26.52 -6.27
CA GLU A 71 -7.90 -27.70 -5.75
C GLU A 71 -7.15 -28.45 -6.85
N ARG A 72 -7.73 -28.57 -8.05
CA ARG A 72 -7.05 -29.18 -9.20
C ARG A 72 -5.78 -28.41 -9.57
N VAL A 73 -5.87 -27.08 -9.64
CA VAL A 73 -4.74 -26.19 -9.96
C VAL A 73 -3.67 -26.25 -8.87
N GLN A 74 -4.05 -26.24 -7.59
CA GLN A 74 -3.13 -26.44 -6.47
C GLN A 74 -2.39 -27.77 -6.57
N ASN A 75 -3.07 -28.83 -7.01
CA ASN A 75 -2.49 -30.14 -7.27
C ASN A 75 -1.74 -30.23 -8.61
N HIS A 76 -1.55 -29.11 -9.32
CA HIS A 76 -0.86 -29.03 -10.62
C HIS A 76 -1.38 -30.01 -11.68
N ARG A 77 -2.67 -30.38 -11.59
CA ARG A 77 -3.29 -31.26 -12.58
C ARG A 77 -3.74 -30.44 -13.78
N LEU A 78 -3.28 -30.86 -14.96
CA LEU A 78 -3.64 -30.24 -16.24
C LEU A 78 -5.15 -30.43 -16.52
N LEU A 79 -5.74 -29.45 -17.21
CA LEU A 79 -7.09 -29.58 -17.75
C LEU A 79 -7.15 -30.76 -18.72
N PRO A 80 -8.18 -31.62 -18.66
CA PRO A 80 -8.42 -32.59 -19.72
C PRO A 80 -8.60 -31.85 -21.05
N PRO A 81 -8.10 -32.41 -22.17
CA PRO A 81 -8.28 -31.79 -23.47
C PRO A 81 -9.78 -31.62 -23.75
N LEU A 82 -10.15 -30.48 -24.32
CA LEU A 82 -11.53 -30.20 -24.68
C LEU A 82 -11.97 -31.22 -25.74
N ASP A 83 -13.12 -31.85 -25.51
CA ASP A 83 -13.70 -32.76 -26.49
C ASP A 83 -14.20 -31.99 -27.71
N THR A 84 -13.45 -32.08 -28.82
CA THR A 84 -13.82 -31.47 -30.09
C THR A 84 -14.69 -32.36 -30.96
N THR A 85 -14.90 -33.64 -30.59
CA THR A 85 -15.64 -34.60 -31.42
C THR A 85 -17.10 -34.19 -31.57
N ARG A 86 -17.67 -33.53 -30.56
CA ARG A 86 -19.02 -32.95 -30.60
C ARG A 86 -19.22 -31.97 -31.74
N TYR A 87 -18.19 -31.21 -32.14
CA TYR A 87 -18.27 -30.21 -33.21
C TYR A 87 -17.97 -30.78 -34.59
N GLN A 88 -17.58 -32.04 -34.66
CA GLN A 88 -17.32 -32.76 -35.90
C GLN A 88 -18.50 -33.70 -36.19
N LEU A 89 -18.66 -34.11 -37.44
CA LEU A 89 -19.55 -35.21 -37.83
C LEU A 89 -18.69 -36.43 -38.19
N PRO A 90 -18.05 -37.11 -37.22
CA PRO A 90 -17.32 -38.33 -37.50
C PRO A 90 -18.29 -39.42 -37.95
N ALA A 91 -17.87 -40.22 -38.93
CA ALA A 91 -18.54 -41.48 -39.23
C ALA A 91 -18.36 -42.46 -38.03
N PRO A 92 -19.31 -43.37 -37.80
CA PRO A 92 -19.16 -44.38 -36.75
C PRO A 92 -17.92 -45.24 -37.02
N THR A 93 -17.24 -45.63 -35.96
CA THR A 93 -15.99 -46.39 -36.05
C THR A 93 -16.28 -47.86 -36.34
N THR A 94 -17.43 -48.36 -35.87
CA THR A 94 -17.94 -49.70 -36.20
C THR A 94 -19.26 -49.60 -36.99
N PRO A 95 -19.22 -49.73 -38.33
CA PRO A 95 -20.41 -49.65 -39.18
C PRO A 95 -21.51 -50.67 -38.87
N GLU A 96 -21.20 -51.75 -38.15
CA GLU A 96 -22.13 -52.81 -37.76
C GLU A 96 -22.92 -52.48 -36.47
N SER A 97 -22.48 -51.50 -35.68
CA SER A 97 -23.11 -51.13 -34.41
C SER A 97 -24.22 -50.11 -34.61
N GLU A 98 -25.47 -50.52 -34.38
CA GLU A 98 -26.63 -49.63 -34.47
C GLU A 98 -26.56 -48.46 -33.47
N GLU A 99 -25.96 -48.67 -32.30
CA GLU A 99 -25.83 -47.65 -31.26
C GLU A 99 -24.90 -46.50 -31.67
N GLU A 100 -23.80 -46.80 -32.37
CA GLU A 100 -22.89 -45.76 -32.89
C GLU A 100 -23.55 -44.93 -34.00
N TRP A 101 -24.33 -45.57 -34.87
CA TRP A 101 -25.12 -44.87 -35.89
C TRP A 101 -26.17 -43.95 -35.28
N ARG A 102 -26.87 -44.39 -34.24
CA ARG A 102 -27.85 -43.55 -33.52
C ARG A 102 -27.18 -42.33 -32.89
N LYS A 103 -26.03 -42.52 -32.21
CA LYS A 103 -25.25 -41.42 -31.63
C LYS A 103 -24.74 -40.42 -32.69
N ALA A 104 -24.23 -40.92 -33.83
CA ALA A 104 -23.79 -40.07 -34.93
C ALA A 104 -24.95 -39.28 -35.54
N LEU A 105 -26.12 -39.90 -35.70
CA LEU A 105 -27.33 -39.24 -36.21
C LEU A 105 -27.84 -38.16 -35.24
N ASP A 106 -27.86 -38.43 -33.94
CA ASP A 106 -28.28 -37.46 -32.92
C ASP A 106 -27.31 -36.27 -32.87
N ASN A 107 -26.00 -36.50 -32.99
CA ASN A 107 -25.02 -35.43 -33.12
C ASN A 107 -25.26 -34.60 -34.39
N ALA A 108 -25.50 -35.24 -35.54
CA ALA A 108 -25.80 -34.54 -36.79
C ALA A 108 -27.06 -33.68 -36.70
N ARG A 109 -28.13 -34.18 -36.06
CA ARG A 109 -29.36 -33.42 -35.80
C ARG A 109 -29.10 -32.22 -34.89
N ALA A 110 -28.36 -32.41 -33.80
CA ALA A 110 -27.98 -31.32 -32.90
C ALA A 110 -27.16 -30.24 -33.63
N GLN A 111 -26.21 -30.65 -34.48
CA GLN A 111 -25.41 -29.72 -35.30
C GLN A 111 -26.27 -28.93 -36.29
N LEU A 112 -27.23 -29.58 -36.95
CA LEU A 112 -28.15 -28.87 -37.85
C LEU A 112 -28.92 -27.77 -37.12
N GLU A 113 -29.46 -28.06 -35.94
CA GLU A 113 -30.17 -27.06 -35.14
C GLU A 113 -29.24 -25.94 -34.66
N HIS A 114 -28.01 -26.26 -34.23
CA HIS A 114 -27.02 -25.23 -33.88
C HIS A 114 -26.66 -24.33 -35.06
N GLN A 115 -26.55 -24.87 -36.29
CA GLN A 115 -26.30 -24.05 -37.48
C GLN A 115 -27.49 -23.15 -37.81
N LYS A 116 -28.74 -23.63 -37.65
CA LYS A 116 -29.93 -22.79 -37.78
C LYS A 116 -29.93 -21.63 -36.78
N THR A 117 -29.67 -21.91 -35.50
CA THR A 117 -29.56 -20.86 -34.47
C THR A 117 -28.43 -19.89 -34.78
N ARG A 118 -27.27 -20.39 -35.23
CA ARG A 118 -26.13 -19.54 -35.63
C ARG A 118 -26.52 -18.62 -36.78
N HIS A 119 -27.25 -19.11 -37.78
CA HIS A 119 -27.71 -18.30 -38.90
C HIS A 119 -28.66 -17.19 -38.43
N LEU A 120 -29.61 -17.51 -37.55
CA LEU A 120 -30.50 -16.51 -36.94
C LEU A 120 -29.71 -15.46 -36.13
N ASN A 121 -28.75 -15.88 -35.32
CA ASN A 121 -27.90 -14.97 -34.53
C ASN A 121 -27.05 -14.08 -35.44
N LEU A 122 -26.52 -14.60 -36.55
CA LEU A 122 -25.77 -13.82 -37.53
C LEU A 122 -26.66 -12.81 -38.26
N ALA A 123 -27.90 -13.18 -38.60
CA ALA A 123 -28.85 -12.25 -39.19
C ALA A 123 -29.18 -11.09 -38.22
N LEU A 124 -29.38 -11.39 -36.93
CA LEU A 124 -29.57 -10.38 -35.89
C LEU A 124 -28.33 -9.49 -35.71
N LEU A 125 -27.13 -10.09 -35.70
CA LEU A 125 -25.88 -9.36 -35.58
C LEU A 125 -25.63 -8.45 -36.79
N GLN A 126 -25.95 -8.91 -38.00
CA GLN A 126 -25.82 -8.11 -39.21
C GLN A 126 -26.79 -6.92 -39.21
N GLN A 127 -27.99 -7.10 -38.68
CA GLN A 127 -29.01 -6.06 -38.61
C GLN A 127 -28.75 -5.03 -37.49
N TYR A 128 -28.35 -5.48 -36.30
CA TYR A 128 -28.29 -4.63 -35.10
C TYR A 128 -26.89 -4.42 -34.54
N GLY A 129 -25.92 -5.25 -34.94
CA GLY A 129 -24.58 -5.27 -34.34
C GLY A 129 -23.84 -3.94 -34.47
N SER A 130 -23.88 -3.31 -35.65
CA SER A 130 -23.21 -2.02 -35.87
C SER A 130 -23.73 -0.93 -34.93
N ASN A 131 -25.07 -0.83 -34.77
CA ASN A 131 -25.69 0.14 -33.89
C ASN A 131 -25.43 -0.19 -32.41
N ALA A 132 -25.53 -1.46 -32.01
CA ALA A 132 -25.23 -1.89 -30.64
C ALA A 132 -23.79 -1.57 -30.25
N TRP A 133 -22.82 -1.83 -31.14
CA TRP A 133 -21.41 -1.50 -30.91
C TRP A 133 -21.16 0.01 -30.80
N ARG A 134 -21.86 0.84 -31.59
CA ARG A 134 -21.76 2.30 -31.47
C ARG A 134 -22.27 2.81 -30.12
N ILE A 135 -23.40 2.28 -29.64
CA ILE A 135 -23.94 2.61 -28.32
C ILE A 135 -22.99 2.16 -27.23
N HIS A 136 -22.48 0.93 -27.31
CA HIS A 136 -21.51 0.41 -26.36
C HIS A 136 -20.23 1.27 -26.30
N ASN A 137 -19.69 1.68 -27.45
CA ASN A 137 -18.53 2.57 -27.49
C ASN A 137 -18.83 3.94 -26.88
N TYR A 138 -20.01 4.52 -27.14
CA TYR A 138 -20.42 5.78 -26.52
C TYR A 138 -20.51 5.67 -24.99
N LEU A 139 -21.09 4.58 -24.46
CA LEU A 139 -21.17 4.34 -23.03
C LEU A 139 -19.78 4.13 -22.42
N ASN A 140 -18.90 3.39 -23.10
CA ASN A 140 -17.53 3.18 -22.66
C ASN A 140 -16.73 4.49 -22.64
N GLU A 141 -16.90 5.35 -23.64
CA GLU A 141 -16.25 6.66 -23.67
C GLU A 141 -16.75 7.55 -22.52
N ALA A 142 -18.07 7.54 -22.24
CA ALA A 142 -18.63 8.28 -21.11
C ALA A 142 -18.09 7.75 -19.76
N ALA A 143 -18.02 6.42 -19.58
CA ALA A 143 -17.45 5.81 -18.39
C ALA A 143 -15.96 6.14 -18.22
N ALA A 144 -15.18 6.09 -19.31
CA ALA A 144 -13.76 6.45 -19.29
C ALA A 144 -13.56 7.91 -18.88
N LYS A 145 -14.32 8.85 -19.48
CA LYS A 145 -14.28 10.27 -19.11
C LYS A 145 -14.64 10.50 -17.65
N HIS A 146 -15.62 9.78 -17.13
CA HIS A 146 -16.00 9.89 -15.72
C HIS A 146 -14.86 9.41 -14.81
N ILE A 147 -14.24 8.27 -15.11
CA ILE A 147 -13.11 7.74 -14.33
C ILE A 147 -11.93 8.71 -14.39
N GLU A 148 -11.59 9.23 -15.56
CA GLU A 148 -10.52 10.23 -15.73
C GLU A 148 -10.78 11.50 -14.90
N HIS A 149 -12.02 11.99 -14.88
CA HIS A 149 -12.41 13.13 -14.07
C HIS A 149 -12.22 12.85 -12.57
N THR A 150 -12.75 11.73 -12.07
CA THR A 150 -12.61 11.35 -10.65
C THR A 150 -11.16 11.15 -10.25
N LEU A 151 -10.33 10.65 -11.16
CA LEU A 151 -8.89 10.49 -10.95
C LEU A 151 -8.20 11.85 -10.83
N GLU A 152 -8.55 12.82 -11.68
CA GLU A 152 -8.01 14.17 -11.63
C GLU A 152 -8.45 14.90 -10.35
N GLU A 153 -9.70 14.75 -9.93
CA GLU A 153 -10.19 15.27 -8.65
C GLU A 153 -9.40 14.71 -7.46
N LEU A 154 -9.19 13.38 -7.43
CA LEU A 154 -8.41 12.72 -6.37
C LEU A 154 -6.94 13.16 -6.36
N LYS A 155 -6.35 13.38 -7.54
CA LYS A 155 -4.99 13.94 -7.65
C LYS A 155 -4.94 15.35 -7.09
N ASN A 156 -5.92 16.20 -7.42
CA ASN A 156 -5.99 17.56 -6.91
C ASN A 156 -6.17 17.59 -5.39
N LEU A 157 -7.03 16.74 -4.83
CA LEU A 157 -7.17 16.59 -3.38
C LEU A 157 -5.86 16.13 -2.73
N THR A 158 -5.16 15.18 -3.35
CA THR A 158 -3.87 14.68 -2.84
C THR A 158 -2.80 15.77 -2.88
N THR A 159 -2.73 16.57 -3.95
CA THR A 159 -1.77 17.67 -4.06
C THR A 159 -2.08 18.80 -3.08
N GLU A 160 -3.35 19.11 -2.85
CA GLU A 160 -3.79 20.08 -1.84
C GLU A 160 -3.38 19.65 -0.43
N VAL A 161 -3.70 18.40 -0.04
CA VAL A 161 -3.29 17.84 1.27
C VAL A 161 -1.77 17.85 1.44
N ASN A 162 -1.03 17.47 0.39
CA ASN A 162 0.44 17.50 0.44
C ASN A 162 0.99 18.93 0.52
N ARG A 163 0.36 19.89 -0.16
CA ARG A 163 0.72 21.30 -0.08
C ARG A 163 0.50 21.85 1.32
N ASP A 164 -0.64 21.56 1.93
CA ASP A 164 -0.95 21.98 3.29
C ASP A 164 0.00 21.35 4.30
N ARG A 165 0.27 20.04 4.16
CA ARG A 165 1.25 19.33 4.99
C ARG A 165 2.64 19.96 4.86
N LYS A 166 3.09 20.27 3.64
CA LYS A 166 4.37 20.95 3.41
C LYS A 166 4.42 22.31 4.08
N ASN A 167 3.40 23.15 3.89
CA ASN A 167 3.33 24.48 4.50
C ASN A 167 3.37 24.41 6.03
N TYR A 168 2.61 23.49 6.62
CA TYR A 168 2.58 23.27 8.07
C TYR A 168 3.95 22.84 8.60
N GLN A 169 4.56 21.81 7.97
CA GLN A 169 5.85 21.27 8.41
C GLN A 169 6.99 22.28 8.23
N THR A 170 7.05 23.01 7.10
CA THR A 170 8.06 24.05 6.91
C THR A 170 7.92 25.18 7.93
N ARG A 171 6.68 25.60 8.25
CA ARG A 171 6.45 26.63 9.28
C ARG A 171 6.87 26.17 10.68
N LEU A 172 6.59 24.92 11.05
CA LEU A 172 7.06 24.36 12.32
C LEU A 172 8.58 24.20 12.33
N GLY A 173 9.16 23.74 11.24
CA GLY A 173 10.61 23.59 11.09
C GLY A 173 11.35 24.92 11.27
N THR A 174 10.86 26.03 10.69
CA THR A 174 11.46 27.35 10.92
C THR A 174 11.33 27.83 12.36
N GLN A 175 10.22 27.53 13.03
CA GLN A 175 10.06 27.79 14.47
C GLN A 175 11.06 26.97 15.29
N LEU A 176 11.24 25.69 14.95
CA LEU A 176 12.20 24.81 15.61
C LEU A 176 13.64 25.34 15.46
N THR A 177 14.05 25.75 14.25
CA THR A 177 15.36 26.39 14.05
C THR A 177 15.53 27.63 14.92
N SER A 178 14.51 28.49 14.99
CA SER A 178 14.58 29.73 15.78
C SER A 178 14.71 29.46 17.29
N LEU A 179 14.07 28.39 17.78
CA LEU A 179 14.18 27.95 19.16
C LEU A 179 15.55 27.34 19.43
N GLU A 180 16.09 26.56 18.49
CA GLU A 180 17.43 25.99 18.58
C GLU A 180 18.50 27.08 18.59
N THR A 181 18.43 28.07 17.69
CA THR A 181 19.39 29.19 17.68
C THR A 181 19.33 29.97 19.00
N ARG A 182 18.14 30.30 19.48
CA ARG A 182 17.96 30.99 20.76
C ARG A 182 18.50 30.17 21.94
N TRP A 183 18.33 28.85 21.89
CA TRP A 183 18.88 27.95 22.90
C TRP A 183 20.41 27.93 22.87
N THR A 184 21.03 27.84 21.69
CA THR A 184 22.50 27.90 21.56
C THR A 184 23.08 29.25 22.01
N GLU A 185 22.40 30.36 21.69
CA GLU A 185 22.76 31.71 22.14
C GLU A 185 22.69 31.81 23.67
N LEU A 186 21.62 31.28 24.28
CA LEU A 186 21.44 31.30 25.73
C LEU A 186 22.55 30.50 26.43
N ILE A 187 22.89 29.31 25.91
CA ILE A 187 23.98 28.49 26.46
C ILE A 187 25.33 29.21 26.32
N SER A 188 25.60 29.80 25.15
CA SER A 188 26.81 30.58 24.92
C SER A 188 26.92 31.77 25.88
N SER A 189 25.81 32.48 26.10
CA SER A 189 25.72 33.60 27.05
C SER A 189 25.98 33.15 28.50
N ILE A 190 25.35 32.05 28.93
CA ILE A 190 25.58 31.47 30.26
C ILE A 190 27.05 31.09 30.43
N LEU A 191 27.65 30.42 29.45
CA LEU A 191 29.06 30.03 29.48
C LEU A 191 29.99 31.25 29.54
N GLN A 192 29.69 32.30 28.78
CA GLN A 192 30.45 33.56 28.83
C GLN A 192 30.37 34.23 30.21
N ILE A 193 29.19 34.23 30.83
CA ILE A 193 28.99 34.77 32.19
C ILE A 193 29.76 33.93 33.21
N GLU A 194 29.69 32.60 33.14
CA GLU A 194 30.43 31.71 34.03
C GLU A 194 31.94 31.92 33.90
N MET A 195 32.46 32.03 32.68
CA MET A 195 33.87 32.35 32.44
C MET A 195 34.27 33.72 33.00
N ALA A 196 33.43 34.74 32.83
CA ALA A 196 33.68 36.08 33.37
C ALA A 196 33.68 36.07 34.91
N ASN A 197 32.76 35.35 35.54
CA ASN A 197 32.71 35.19 36.99
C ASN A 197 33.97 34.52 37.52
N VAL A 198 34.43 33.43 36.90
CA VAL A 198 35.69 32.76 37.29
C VAL A 198 36.89 33.71 37.14
N ALA A 199 36.95 34.49 36.06
CA ALA A 199 38.01 35.48 35.88
C ALA A 199 37.98 36.58 36.95
N LEU A 200 36.78 37.06 37.32
CA LEU A 200 36.60 38.03 38.39
C LEU A 200 36.96 37.46 39.76
N GLU A 201 36.60 36.21 40.06
CA GLU A 201 37.00 35.51 41.29
C GLU A 201 38.52 35.43 41.42
N VAL A 202 39.22 35.08 40.33
CA VAL A 202 40.70 35.06 40.32
C VAL A 202 41.29 36.46 40.58
N GLU A 203 40.68 37.51 40.03
CA GLU A 203 41.16 38.88 40.24
C GLU A 203 40.87 39.36 41.68
N ILE A 204 39.71 39.03 42.25
CA ILE A 204 39.38 39.29 43.65
C ILE A 204 40.37 38.57 44.57
N ASP A 205 40.70 37.31 44.30
CA ASP A 205 41.69 36.56 45.07
C ASP A 205 43.09 37.19 45.01
N ARG A 206 43.48 37.74 43.86
CA ARG A 206 44.75 38.48 43.71
C ARG A 206 44.74 39.77 44.52
N LEU A 207 43.66 40.54 44.46
CA LEU A 207 43.52 41.78 45.22
C LEU A 207 43.51 41.51 46.73
N ASN A 208 42.78 40.49 47.19
CA ASN A 208 42.77 40.06 48.59
C ASN A 208 44.17 39.68 49.07
N LYS A 209 44.94 38.91 48.28
CA LYS A 209 46.35 38.60 48.61
C LYS A 209 47.19 39.87 48.74
N ARG A 210 46.99 40.83 47.84
CA ARG A 210 47.72 42.11 47.86
C ARG A 210 47.37 42.96 49.08
N GLU A 211 46.10 43.00 49.49
CA GLU A 211 45.68 43.68 50.71
C GLU A 211 46.30 43.05 51.96
N VAL A 212 46.34 41.72 52.04
CA VAL A 212 47.00 41.01 53.15
C VAL A 212 48.50 41.30 53.19
N GLU A 213 49.18 41.33 52.05
CA GLU A 213 50.60 41.73 51.97
C GLU A 213 50.83 43.16 52.48
N LEU A 214 49.98 44.11 52.08
CA LEU A 214 50.08 45.51 52.49
C LEU A 214 49.75 45.70 53.98
N ALA A 215 48.76 44.98 54.50
CA ALA A 215 48.40 44.99 55.92
C ALA A 215 49.49 44.37 56.80
N ALA A 216 50.26 43.39 56.29
CA ALA A 216 51.40 42.82 56.99
C ALA A 216 52.67 43.68 56.93
N ALA A 217 52.71 44.68 56.04
CA ALA A 217 53.82 45.63 55.89
C ALA A 217 53.66 46.90 56.76
N LEU A 218 52.55 47.03 57.47
CA LEU A 218 52.24 48.04 58.49
C LEU A 218 52.47 47.48 59.90
#